data_AF-A0A6M3M541-F1
#
_entry.id   AF-A0A6M3M541-F1
#
_cell.length_a   1.000
_cell.length_b   1.000
_cell.length_c   1.000
_cell.angle_alpha   90.00
_cell.angle_beta   90.00
_cell.angle_gamma   90.00
#
_symmetry.space_group_name_H-M   'P 1'
#
loop_
_entity.id
_entity.type
_entity.pdbx_description
1 polymer ?
#
loop_
_entity_poly.entity_id
_entity_poly.type
_entity_poly.pdbx_seq_one_letter_code
_entity_poly.pdbx_strand_id
1 'polypeptide(L)'
;AVDAAVKEAKEKFSKDERAKIEAAVRKELEAKMGKDGDIGALQVKVQQLEKDVKASADAAVVSKKEAEEAKDKTRMMELITLVKEIGAVGDHAKHATTIFNLEKVDKKLADEHIESLKETAIQLMASGFFHEAGSSSAGDGAKIAYDKLKAKVDELKKEGVSEVEAWKRAGQENPALYKEYREGKVR
;
A
#
# COMPACT_ATOMS: atom_id res chain seq x y z
N ALA A 1 77.28 -39.77 31.45
CA ALA A 1 76.98 -38.69 32.41
C ALA A 1 77.24 -37.30 31.81
N VAL A 2 78.41 -37.06 31.20
CA VAL A 2 78.78 -35.77 30.59
C VAL A 2 77.86 -35.35 29.42
N ASP A 3 77.46 -36.28 28.55
CA ASP A 3 76.59 -35.96 27.40
C ASP A 3 75.18 -35.53 27.78
N ALA A 4 74.64 -36.04 28.90
CA ALA A 4 73.34 -35.64 29.41
C ALA A 4 73.37 -34.21 29.96
N ALA A 5 74.44 -33.86 30.68
CA ALA A 5 74.64 -32.50 31.21
C ALA A 5 74.85 -31.46 30.10
N VAL A 6 75.57 -31.82 29.03
CA VAL A 6 75.78 -30.94 27.87
C VAL A 6 74.48 -30.74 27.07
N LYS A 7 73.64 -31.77 26.95
CA LYS A 7 72.32 -31.66 26.29
C LYS A 7 71.37 -30.78 27.10
N GLU A 8 71.32 -30.96 28.41
CA GLU A 8 70.47 -30.15 29.30
C GLU A 8 70.92 -28.67 29.35
N ALA A 9 72.23 -28.41 29.32
CA ALA A 9 72.78 -27.05 29.24
C ALA A 9 72.46 -26.37 27.90
N LYS A 10 72.54 -27.09 26.77
CA LYS A 10 72.15 -26.58 25.46
C LYS A 10 70.65 -26.28 25.36
N GLU A 11 69.80 -27.13 25.95
CA GLU A 11 68.36 -26.89 25.99
C GLU A 11 67.97 -25.70 26.87
N LYS A 12 68.64 -25.51 28.03
CA LYS A 12 68.46 -24.32 28.87
C LYS A 12 68.91 -23.05 28.16
N PHE A 13 70.08 -23.07 27.52
CA PHE A 13 70.60 -21.94 26.74
C PHE A 13 69.66 -21.55 25.59
N SER A 14 69.13 -22.53 24.86
CA SER A 14 68.15 -22.28 23.79
C SER A 14 66.83 -21.71 24.30
N LYS A 15 66.37 -22.06 25.50
CA LYS A 15 65.16 -21.49 26.11
C LYS A 15 65.39 -20.05 26.58
N ASP A 16 66.53 -19.77 27.17
CA ASP A 16 66.87 -18.41 27.64
C ASP A 16 67.06 -17.44 26.47
N GLU A 17 67.65 -17.89 25.36
CA GLU A 17 67.75 -17.08 24.13
C GLU A 17 66.38 -16.85 23.48
N ARG A 18 65.52 -17.87 23.45
CA ARG A 18 64.14 -17.71 22.95
C ARG A 18 63.35 -16.71 23.79
N ALA A 19 63.47 -16.76 25.12
CA ALA A 19 62.81 -15.81 26.01
C ALA A 19 63.29 -14.37 25.80
N LYS A 20 64.60 -14.18 25.55
CA LYS A 20 65.16 -12.86 25.22
C LYS A 20 64.68 -12.33 23.87
N ILE A 21 64.61 -13.19 22.85
CA ILE A 21 64.07 -12.83 21.53
C ILE A 21 62.58 -12.47 21.65
N GLU A 22 61.81 -13.25 22.39
CA GLU A 22 60.37 -13.00 22.59
C GLU A 22 60.12 -11.69 23.36
N ALA A 23 60.93 -11.39 24.37
CA ALA A 23 60.87 -10.11 25.09
C ALA A 23 61.26 -8.93 24.20
N ALA A 24 62.28 -9.09 23.34
CA ALA A 24 62.69 -8.06 22.39
C ALA A 24 61.60 -7.82 21.32
N VAL A 25 61.02 -8.88 20.77
CA VAL A 25 59.91 -8.81 19.81
C VAL A 25 58.69 -8.15 20.45
N ARG A 26 58.30 -8.52 21.68
CA ARG A 26 57.19 -7.87 22.40
C ARG A 26 57.45 -6.39 22.61
N LYS A 27 58.65 -6.01 23.05
CA LYS A 27 59.01 -4.60 23.27
C LYS A 27 58.99 -3.79 21.98
N GLU A 28 59.41 -4.39 20.86
CA GLU A 28 59.37 -3.76 19.54
C GLU A 28 57.93 -3.68 19.00
N LEU A 29 57.09 -4.68 19.29
CA LEU A 29 55.67 -4.70 18.94
C LEU A 29 54.89 -3.67 19.76
N GLU A 30 55.15 -3.54 21.05
CA GLU A 30 54.58 -2.51 21.93
C GLU A 30 55.09 -1.10 21.57
N ALA A 31 56.34 -0.95 21.12
CA ALA A 31 56.86 0.33 20.63
C ALA A 31 56.29 0.72 19.25
N LYS A 32 55.92 -0.28 18.42
CA LYS A 32 55.19 -0.06 17.16
C LYS A 32 53.71 0.24 17.42
N MET A 33 53.06 -0.50 18.31
CA MET A 33 51.66 -0.25 18.71
C MET A 33 51.47 1.00 19.56
N GLY A 34 52.48 1.42 20.33
CA GLY A 34 52.47 2.69 21.07
C GLY A 34 52.55 3.93 20.17
N LYS A 35 52.81 3.74 18.86
CA LYS A 35 52.70 4.77 17.82
C LYS A 35 51.36 4.73 17.08
N ASP A 36 50.45 3.81 17.43
CA ASP A 36 49.09 3.72 16.89
C ASP A 36 48.15 4.74 17.54
N GLY A 37 48.51 6.02 17.44
CA GLY A 37 47.66 7.15 17.87
C GLY A 37 46.30 7.22 17.18
N ASP A 38 46.04 6.36 16.18
CA ASP A 38 44.82 6.33 15.39
C ASP A 38 43.90 5.13 15.62
N ILE A 39 44.31 4.06 16.33
CA ILE A 39 43.43 2.88 16.51
C ILE A 39 42.21 3.24 17.38
N GLY A 40 42.42 3.98 18.47
CA GLY A 40 41.32 4.47 19.31
C GLY A 40 40.40 5.43 18.57
N ALA A 41 40.97 6.33 17.75
CA ALA A 41 40.22 7.29 16.95
C ALA A 41 39.41 6.61 15.83
N LEU A 42 39.95 5.56 15.21
CA LEU A 42 39.28 4.74 14.22
C LEU A 42 38.13 3.94 14.84
N GLN A 43 38.33 3.36 16.03
CA GLN A 43 37.29 2.60 16.71
C GLN A 43 36.10 3.50 17.12
N VAL A 44 36.38 4.72 17.58
CA VAL A 44 35.35 5.75 17.85
C VAL A 44 34.64 6.19 16.57
N LYS A 45 35.37 6.40 15.45
CA LYS A 45 34.78 6.71 14.15
C LYS A 45 33.88 5.59 13.62
N VAL A 46 34.30 4.33 13.76
CA VAL A 46 33.50 3.17 13.34
C VAL A 46 32.22 3.07 14.16
N GLN A 47 32.29 3.23 15.49
CA GLN A 47 31.10 3.25 16.35
C GLN A 47 30.15 4.40 16.02
N GLN A 48 30.68 5.56 15.61
CA GLN A 48 29.86 6.69 15.18
C GLN A 48 29.19 6.42 13.83
N LEU A 49 29.92 5.88 12.85
CA LEU A 49 29.37 5.50 11.54
C LEU A 49 28.28 4.42 11.68
N GLU A 50 28.46 3.43 12.56
CA GLU A 50 27.43 2.42 12.84
C GLU A 50 26.14 3.04 13.39
N LYS A 51 26.25 4.02 14.29
CA LYS A 51 25.10 4.77 14.81
C LYS A 51 24.41 5.57 13.72
N ASP A 52 25.19 6.26 12.88
CA ASP A 52 24.67 7.10 11.81
C ASP A 52 23.98 6.26 10.71
N VAL A 53 24.56 5.12 10.34
CA VAL A 53 23.97 4.16 9.40
C VAL A 53 22.67 3.58 9.97
N LYS A 54 22.65 3.23 11.26
CA LYS A 54 21.43 2.74 11.91
C LYS A 54 20.34 3.80 11.96
N ALA A 55 20.68 5.04 12.35
CA ALA A 55 19.74 6.15 12.37
C ALA A 55 19.19 6.48 10.96
N SER A 56 20.03 6.39 9.93
CA SER A 56 19.61 6.58 8.54
C SER A 56 18.70 5.46 8.05
N ALA A 57 18.99 4.21 8.41
CA ALA A 57 18.13 3.08 8.09
C ALA A 57 16.76 3.18 8.78
N ASP A 58 16.73 3.55 10.06
CA ASP A 58 15.50 3.76 10.82
C ASP A 58 14.67 4.91 10.21
N ALA A 59 15.30 6.03 9.84
CA ALA A 59 14.64 7.15 9.17
C ALA A 59 14.07 6.77 7.79
N ALA A 60 14.79 5.95 7.02
CA ALA A 60 14.31 5.45 5.73
C ALA A 60 13.11 4.51 5.89
N VAL A 61 13.08 3.67 6.93
CA VAL A 61 11.94 2.80 7.24
C VAL A 61 10.71 3.63 7.64
N VAL A 62 10.88 4.64 8.50
CA VAL A 62 9.80 5.54 8.90
C VAL A 62 9.25 6.30 7.69
N SER A 63 10.12 6.88 6.87
CA SER A 63 9.72 7.62 5.67
C SER A 63 8.99 6.73 4.65
N LYS A 64 9.43 5.48 4.47
CA LYS A 64 8.74 4.52 3.61
C LYS A 64 7.34 4.19 4.14
N LYS A 65 7.19 4.00 5.45
CA LYS A 65 5.91 3.72 6.09
C LYS A 65 4.94 4.89 5.94
N GLU A 66 5.39 6.12 6.19
CA GLU A 66 4.59 7.33 6.00
C GLU A 66 4.16 7.51 4.54
N ALA A 67 5.02 7.19 3.58
CA ALA A 67 4.70 7.25 2.16
C ALA A 67 3.66 6.19 1.74
N GLU A 68 3.73 4.99 2.30
CA GLU A 68 2.72 3.94 2.08
C GLU A 68 1.37 4.32 2.71
N GLU A 69 1.36 4.83 3.94
CA GLU A 69 0.15 5.31 4.61
C GLU A 69 -0.52 6.47 3.86
N ALA A 70 0.28 7.40 3.31
CA ALA A 70 -0.23 8.49 2.48
C ALA A 70 -0.86 7.99 1.18
N LYS A 71 -0.26 7.00 0.52
CA LYS A 71 -0.82 6.38 -0.69
C LYS A 71 -2.12 5.65 -0.40
N ASP A 72 -2.16 4.87 0.68
CA ASP A 72 -3.35 4.14 1.13
C ASP A 72 -4.50 5.12 1.43
N LYS A 73 -4.21 6.25 2.08
CA LYS A 73 -5.19 7.30 2.37
C LYS A 73 -5.72 7.97 1.11
N THR A 74 -4.86 8.30 0.15
CA THR A 74 -5.28 8.87 -1.14
C THR A 74 -6.16 7.87 -1.89
N ARG A 75 -5.75 6.60 -1.96
CA ARG A 75 -6.52 5.56 -2.65
C ARG A 75 -7.90 5.38 -2.03
N MET A 76 -7.99 5.39 -0.70
CA MET A 76 -9.28 5.34 0.00
C MET A 76 -10.20 6.52 -0.35
N MET A 77 -9.68 7.74 -0.48
CA MET A 77 -10.49 8.89 -0.90
C MET A 77 -10.99 8.77 -2.34
N GLU A 78 -10.16 8.26 -3.25
CA GLU A 78 -10.56 7.98 -4.63
C GLU A 78 -11.68 6.95 -4.68
N LEU A 79 -11.58 5.86 -3.90
CA LEU A 79 -12.59 4.81 -3.85
C LEU A 79 -13.91 5.31 -3.25
N ILE A 80 -13.88 6.16 -2.22
CA ILE A 80 -15.09 6.80 -1.70
C ILE A 80 -15.77 7.65 -2.77
N THR A 81 -14.98 8.40 -3.54
CA THR A 81 -15.49 9.21 -4.65
C THR A 81 -16.12 8.34 -5.73
N LEU A 82 -15.44 7.27 -6.12
CA LEU A 82 -15.94 6.30 -7.10
C LEU A 82 -17.27 5.67 -6.67
N VAL A 83 -17.37 5.21 -5.42
CA VAL A 83 -18.59 4.60 -4.87
C VAL A 83 -19.76 5.58 -4.88
N LYS A 84 -19.50 6.87 -4.58
CA LYS A 84 -20.52 7.94 -4.68
C LYS A 84 -20.97 8.18 -6.12
N GLU A 85 -20.04 8.24 -7.06
CA GLU A 85 -20.33 8.45 -8.49
C GLU A 85 -21.14 7.31 -9.10
N ILE A 86 -20.89 6.08 -8.65
CA ILE A 86 -21.66 4.90 -9.01
C ILE A 86 -23.11 4.98 -8.49
N GLY A 87 -23.36 5.79 -7.47
CA GLY A 87 -24.66 5.85 -6.80
C GLY A 87 -24.94 4.61 -5.96
N ALA A 88 -23.89 3.98 -5.44
CA ALA A 88 -24.01 2.82 -4.57
C ALA A 88 -24.83 3.18 -3.32
N VAL A 89 -25.70 2.27 -2.92
CA VAL A 89 -26.60 2.46 -1.79
C VAL A 89 -25.93 1.99 -0.50
N GLY A 90 -26.22 2.69 0.60
CA GLY A 90 -25.66 2.39 1.92
C GLY A 90 -24.39 3.17 2.22
N ASP A 91 -23.56 2.62 3.10
CA ASP A 91 -22.37 3.28 3.63
C ASP A 91 -21.21 3.26 2.64
N HIS A 92 -20.93 4.42 2.04
CA HIS A 92 -19.86 4.56 1.04
C HIS A 92 -18.47 4.27 1.59
N ALA A 93 -18.22 4.55 2.87
CA ALA A 93 -16.93 4.29 3.49
C ALA A 93 -16.69 2.78 3.66
N LYS A 94 -17.74 2.01 3.99
CA LYS A 94 -17.66 0.55 4.06
C LYS A 94 -17.40 -0.06 2.69
N HIS A 95 -18.13 0.34 1.67
CA HIS A 95 -17.91 -0.13 0.30
C HIS A 95 -16.50 0.18 -0.19
N ALA A 96 -16.02 1.41 0.03
CA ALA A 96 -14.65 1.80 -0.32
C ALA A 96 -13.61 0.97 0.43
N THR A 97 -13.81 0.69 1.72
CA THR A 97 -12.92 -0.16 2.51
C THR A 97 -12.89 -1.60 1.99
N THR A 98 -14.05 -2.15 1.62
CA THR A 98 -14.13 -3.49 1.02
C THR A 98 -13.37 -3.54 -0.29
N ILE A 99 -13.60 -2.58 -1.20
CA ILE A 99 -12.87 -2.50 -2.48
C ILE A 99 -11.36 -2.39 -2.23
N PHE A 100 -10.95 -1.53 -1.31
CA PHE A 100 -9.55 -1.33 -0.96
C PHE A 100 -8.88 -2.60 -0.44
N ASN A 101 -9.56 -3.37 0.41
CA ASN A 101 -9.07 -4.64 0.90
C ASN A 101 -9.01 -5.70 -0.22
N LEU A 102 -9.98 -5.70 -1.13
CA LEU A 102 -9.98 -6.58 -2.30
C LEU A 102 -8.82 -6.25 -3.23
N GLU A 103 -8.51 -4.97 -3.49
CA GLU A 103 -7.36 -4.56 -4.33
C GLU A 103 -6.02 -5.09 -3.80
N LYS A 104 -5.88 -5.25 -2.48
CA LYS A 104 -4.68 -5.82 -1.84
C LYS A 104 -4.55 -7.33 -2.04
N VAL A 105 -5.66 -8.02 -2.31
CA VAL A 105 -5.69 -9.48 -2.49
C VAL A 105 -5.68 -9.83 -3.98
N ASP A 106 -6.64 -9.29 -4.73
CA ASP A 106 -6.75 -9.44 -6.18
C ASP A 106 -7.55 -8.26 -6.76
N LYS A 107 -6.91 -7.53 -7.67
CA LYS A 107 -7.53 -6.40 -8.37
C LYS A 107 -8.78 -6.82 -9.15
N LYS A 108 -8.82 -8.04 -9.69
CA LYS A 108 -9.98 -8.52 -10.44
C LYS A 108 -11.22 -8.66 -9.55
N LEU A 109 -11.06 -9.13 -8.31
CA LEU A 109 -12.16 -9.22 -7.35
C LEU A 109 -12.69 -7.83 -6.96
N ALA A 110 -11.80 -6.85 -6.85
CA ALA A 110 -12.20 -5.47 -6.61
C ALA A 110 -13.02 -4.90 -7.79
N ASP A 111 -12.57 -5.16 -9.03
CA ASP A 111 -13.27 -4.73 -10.24
C ASP A 111 -14.66 -5.40 -10.37
N GLU A 112 -14.75 -6.72 -10.10
CA GLU A 112 -16.02 -7.47 -10.08
C GLU A 112 -16.99 -6.92 -9.00
N HIS A 113 -16.46 -6.54 -7.83
CA HIS A 113 -17.28 -5.93 -6.78
C HIS A 113 -17.78 -4.53 -7.16
N ILE A 114 -16.94 -3.71 -7.81
CA ILE A 114 -17.33 -2.40 -8.34
C ILE A 114 -18.44 -2.57 -9.40
N GLU A 115 -18.33 -3.56 -10.26
CA GLU A 115 -19.35 -3.86 -11.27
C GLU A 115 -20.67 -4.29 -10.63
N SER A 116 -20.64 -5.16 -9.62
CA SER A 116 -21.82 -5.55 -8.85
C SER A 116 -22.51 -4.36 -8.17
N LEU A 117 -21.75 -3.42 -7.61
CA LEU A 117 -22.30 -2.19 -7.03
C LEU A 117 -22.98 -1.31 -8.08
N LYS A 118 -22.41 -1.21 -9.29
CA LYS A 118 -23.02 -0.49 -10.41
C LYS A 118 -24.33 -1.15 -10.85
N GLU A 119 -24.33 -2.47 -11.02
CA GLU A 119 -25.52 -3.22 -11.41
C GLU A 119 -26.64 -3.07 -10.38
N THR A 120 -26.32 -3.20 -9.10
CA THR A 120 -27.29 -3.02 -8.01
C THR A 120 -27.84 -1.60 -7.99
N ALA A 121 -27.00 -0.58 -8.16
CA ALA A 121 -27.45 0.81 -8.22
C ALA A 121 -28.38 1.05 -9.41
N ILE A 122 -28.07 0.47 -10.59
CA ILE A 122 -28.91 0.53 -11.78
C ILE A 122 -30.24 -0.19 -11.54
N GLN A 123 -30.24 -1.40 -10.99
CA GLN A 123 -31.44 -2.17 -10.70
C GLN A 123 -32.36 -1.47 -9.69
N LEU A 124 -31.80 -0.89 -8.64
CA LEU A 124 -32.57 -0.12 -7.65
C LEU A 124 -33.12 1.19 -8.21
N MET A 125 -32.39 1.82 -9.13
CA MET A 125 -32.88 2.97 -9.89
C MET A 125 -34.00 2.56 -10.86
N ALA A 126 -33.87 1.40 -11.49
CA ALA A 126 -34.78 0.83 -12.48
C ALA A 126 -36.04 0.17 -11.88
N SER A 127 -36.03 -0.13 -10.59
CA SER A 127 -37.16 -0.71 -9.86
C SER A 127 -38.11 0.36 -9.31
N GLY A 128 -37.75 1.65 -9.40
CA GLY A 128 -38.56 2.73 -8.83
C GLY A 128 -38.62 2.72 -7.29
N PHE A 129 -37.84 1.86 -6.62
CA PHE A 129 -37.85 1.73 -5.16
C PHE A 129 -37.59 3.07 -4.45
N PHE A 130 -36.69 3.88 -4.99
CA PHE A 130 -36.43 5.23 -4.46
C PHE A 130 -37.48 6.28 -4.83
N HIS A 131 -38.33 6.03 -5.83
CA HIS A 131 -39.49 6.86 -6.14
C HIS A 131 -40.67 6.55 -5.20
N GLU A 132 -40.88 5.28 -4.84
CA GLU A 132 -41.96 4.87 -3.93
C GLU A 132 -41.61 5.09 -2.45
N ALA A 133 -40.33 4.97 -2.06
CA ALA A 133 -39.90 5.03 -0.66
C ALA A 133 -39.70 6.44 -0.06
N GLY A 134 -39.99 7.52 -0.80
CA GLY A 134 -40.11 8.85 -0.19
C GLY A 134 -39.25 9.95 -0.81
N SER A 135 -39.65 10.43 -1.99
CA SER A 135 -39.35 11.79 -2.39
C SER A 135 -40.64 12.55 -2.64
N SER A 136 -41.12 13.24 -1.60
CA SER A 136 -42.07 14.35 -1.74
C SER A 136 -41.42 15.61 -2.37
N SER A 137 -40.23 15.47 -2.97
CA SER A 137 -39.43 16.57 -3.53
C SER A 137 -39.00 16.36 -4.98
N ALA A 138 -39.17 15.17 -5.58
CA ALA A 138 -38.99 14.96 -7.00
C ALA A 138 -40.19 15.56 -7.73
N GLY A 139 -40.07 16.81 -8.19
CA GLY A 139 -41.10 17.45 -8.99
C GLY A 139 -41.51 16.56 -10.17
N ASP A 140 -42.80 16.59 -10.54
CA ASP A 140 -43.45 15.67 -11.48
C ASP A 140 -42.65 15.38 -12.78
N GLY A 141 -41.78 16.29 -13.21
CA GLY A 141 -40.88 16.11 -14.36
C GLY A 141 -39.90 14.94 -14.24
N ALA A 142 -39.34 14.64 -13.06
CA ALA A 142 -38.38 13.55 -12.88
C ALA A 142 -39.05 12.17 -13.01
N LYS A 143 -40.26 12.05 -12.45
CA LYS A 143 -41.10 10.86 -12.57
C LYS A 143 -41.53 10.63 -14.02
N ILE A 144 -41.96 11.69 -14.72
CA ILE A 144 -42.31 11.62 -16.14
C ILE A 144 -41.11 11.21 -17.01
N ALA A 145 -39.90 11.71 -16.71
CA ALA A 145 -38.69 11.32 -17.43
C ALA A 145 -38.31 9.86 -17.18
N TYR A 146 -38.45 9.40 -15.93
CA TYR A 146 -38.26 8.00 -15.56
C TYR A 146 -39.24 7.07 -16.28
N ASP A 147 -40.54 7.37 -16.24
CA ASP A 147 -41.57 6.54 -16.88
C ASP A 147 -41.34 6.42 -18.40
N LYS A 148 -40.92 7.52 -19.05
CA LYS A 148 -40.56 7.53 -20.47
C LYS A 148 -39.31 6.70 -20.77
N LEU A 149 -38.27 6.76 -19.92
CA LEU A 149 -37.08 5.93 -20.09
C LEU A 149 -37.40 4.45 -19.83
N LYS A 150 -38.23 4.15 -18.83
CA LYS A 150 -38.63 2.80 -18.48
C LYS A 150 -39.40 2.14 -19.63
N ALA A 151 -40.31 2.87 -20.29
CA ALA A 151 -41.02 2.36 -21.46
C ALA A 151 -40.05 1.92 -22.58
N LYS A 152 -39.01 2.71 -22.86
CA LYS A 152 -37.98 2.35 -23.85
C LYS A 152 -37.13 1.15 -23.43
N VAL A 153 -36.80 1.07 -22.15
CA VAL A 153 -36.07 -0.08 -21.60
C VAL A 153 -36.90 -1.34 -21.73
N ASP A 154 -38.19 -1.28 -21.45
CA ASP A 154 -39.09 -2.43 -21.57
C ASP A 154 -39.30 -2.85 -23.03
N GLU A 155 -39.22 -1.92 -23.99
CA GLU A 155 -39.16 -2.22 -25.42
C GLU A 155 -37.85 -2.94 -25.79
N LEU A 156 -36.70 -2.41 -25.38
CA LEU A 156 -35.39 -3.02 -25.64
C LEU A 156 -35.24 -4.40 -24.97
N LYS A 157 -35.86 -4.61 -23.80
CA LYS A 157 -35.89 -5.92 -23.13
C LYS A 157 -36.73 -6.94 -23.93
N LYS A 158 -37.79 -6.51 -24.61
CA LYS A 158 -38.57 -7.39 -25.52
C LYS A 158 -37.77 -7.81 -26.76
N GLU A 159 -36.76 -7.04 -27.12
CA GLU A 159 -35.80 -7.37 -28.19
C GLU A 159 -34.67 -8.32 -27.72
N GLY A 160 -34.71 -8.79 -26.47
CA GLY A 160 -33.72 -9.71 -25.91
C GLY A 160 -32.45 -9.04 -25.40
N VAL A 161 -32.43 -7.71 -25.28
CA VAL A 161 -31.32 -6.97 -24.69
C VAL A 161 -31.33 -7.14 -23.17
N SER A 162 -30.16 -7.33 -22.56
CA SER A 162 -30.02 -7.39 -21.11
C SER A 162 -30.51 -6.07 -20.48
N GLU A 163 -31.05 -6.13 -19.27
CA GLU A 163 -31.61 -4.93 -18.63
C GLU A 163 -30.59 -3.80 -18.50
N VAL A 164 -29.33 -4.12 -18.19
CA VAL A 164 -28.23 -3.16 -18.10
C VAL A 164 -27.97 -2.48 -19.45
N GLU A 165 -27.93 -3.27 -20.52
CA GLU A 165 -27.65 -2.74 -21.85
C GLU A 165 -28.87 -1.99 -22.43
N ALA A 166 -30.09 -2.38 -22.04
CA ALA A 166 -31.32 -1.68 -22.36
C ALA A 166 -31.37 -0.29 -21.69
N TRP A 167 -31.00 -0.17 -20.40
CA TRP A 167 -30.88 1.14 -19.73
C TRP A 167 -29.79 2.02 -20.34
N LYS A 168 -28.63 1.43 -20.66
CA LYS A 168 -27.53 2.13 -21.29
C LYS A 168 -27.92 2.67 -22.67
N ARG A 169 -28.55 1.84 -23.51
CA ARG A 169 -29.06 2.24 -24.83
C ARG A 169 -30.17 3.28 -24.72
N ALA A 170 -31.16 3.07 -23.85
CA ALA A 170 -32.24 4.03 -23.65
C ALA A 170 -31.72 5.41 -23.22
N GLY A 171 -30.70 5.47 -22.36
CA GLY A 171 -30.05 6.71 -21.95
C GLY A 171 -29.18 7.35 -23.03
N GLN A 172 -28.50 6.55 -23.85
CA GLN A 172 -27.68 7.04 -24.98
C GLN A 172 -28.53 7.55 -26.16
N GLU A 173 -29.65 6.88 -26.44
CA GLU A 173 -30.61 7.28 -27.47
C GLU A 173 -31.45 8.49 -27.05
N ASN A 174 -31.53 8.76 -25.74
CA ASN A 174 -32.35 9.85 -25.19
C ASN A 174 -31.59 10.66 -24.13
N PRO A 175 -30.50 11.35 -24.54
CA PRO A 175 -29.63 12.04 -23.60
C PRO A 175 -30.34 13.17 -22.85
N ALA A 176 -31.35 13.81 -23.45
CA ALA A 176 -32.17 14.84 -22.80
C ALA A 176 -33.06 14.26 -21.68
N LEU A 177 -33.76 13.15 -21.94
CA LEU A 177 -34.58 12.47 -20.91
C LEU A 177 -33.70 11.87 -19.81
N TYR A 178 -32.54 11.32 -20.17
CA TYR A 178 -31.57 10.82 -19.21
C TYR A 178 -31.00 11.93 -18.33
N LYS A 179 -30.78 13.11 -18.91
CA LYS A 179 -30.38 14.31 -18.18
C LYS A 179 -31.49 14.80 -17.25
N GLU A 180 -32.74 14.89 -17.70
CA GLU A 180 -33.88 15.25 -16.84
C GLU A 180 -34.10 14.25 -15.70
N TYR A 181 -33.95 12.96 -15.99
CA TYR A 181 -33.96 11.88 -14.99
C TYR A 181 -32.83 12.02 -13.96
N ARG A 182 -31.62 12.43 -14.38
CA ARG A 182 -30.46 12.67 -13.51
C ARG A 182 -30.55 13.99 -12.73
N GLU A 183 -31.03 15.06 -13.36
CA GLU A 183 -31.10 16.42 -12.81
C GLU A 183 -32.35 16.66 -11.95
N GLY A 184 -33.39 15.84 -12.07
CA GLY A 184 -34.51 15.78 -11.12
C GLY A 184 -34.10 15.41 -9.68
N LYS A 185 -32.84 15.04 -9.45
CA LYS A 185 -32.20 14.89 -8.13
C LYS A 185 -31.56 16.19 -7.58
N VAL A 186 -31.52 17.28 -8.35
CA VAL A 186 -30.89 18.56 -7.97
C VAL A 186 -31.90 19.71 -8.09
N ARG A 187 -32.88 19.74 -7.19
CA ARG A 187 -33.52 20.97 -6.70
C ARG A 187 -33.91 20.80 -5.24
#